data_AF-A0A2H1IX74-F1
#
_entry.id   AF-A0A2H1IX74-F1
#
_cell.length_a   1.000
_cell.length_b   1.000
_cell.length_c   1.000
_cell.angle_alpha   90.00
_cell.angle_beta   90.00
_cell.angle_gamma   90.00
#
_symmetry.space_group_name_H-M   'P 1'
#
loop_
_entity.id
_entity.type
_entity.pdbx_description
1 polymer ?
#
loop_
_entity_poly.entity_id
_entity_poly.type
_entity_poly.pdbx_seq_one_letter_code
_entity_poly.pdbx_strand_id
1 'polypeptide(L)'
;MNELQREFSAFINNMDVRLGAFVLADLPETFEKEDGETVKFPKDFGPKSLPMLELFVLSKFPTTEEILKPEHRRFFEGLIRYLGETYLRAIGGVWDHDESTGNGMPFIRPDNADGPAAGEPIPLVGIVLAAVDQRSAEVFTAVLEKARELLGGDGQPRRKCTGLSLGVLNAENSSEEEVEFLTRFIGTVEPGIAAWTQEQADPSSWGFDRESLARLGKQVAVRYDGPDDMIAEDETPFTAGAMRFIGETVRRIAFGQWRYGAGLEADDPRSKQPFIRFVIGDQNLDLVPWRLIQAALEDDDAIASALDAVIEMREQEAAEADED
;
A
#
# COMPACT_ATOMS: atom_id res chain seq x y z
N MET A 1 5.91 3.24 -20.79
CA MET A 1 6.40 2.73 -19.50
C MET A 1 7.05 1.38 -19.77
N ASN A 2 8.33 1.19 -19.41
CA ASN A 2 8.98 -0.12 -19.56
C ASN A 2 8.42 -1.12 -18.52
N GLU A 3 8.69 -2.41 -18.68
CA GLU A 3 8.17 -3.46 -17.79
C GLU A 3 8.63 -3.26 -16.35
N LEU A 4 9.90 -2.94 -16.14
CA LEU A 4 10.47 -2.65 -14.82
C LEU A 4 9.75 -1.52 -14.09
N GLN A 5 9.46 -0.41 -14.78
CA GLN A 5 8.75 0.73 -14.20
C GLN A 5 7.28 0.38 -13.89
N ARG A 6 6.64 -0.45 -14.71
CA ARG A 6 5.28 -0.97 -14.40
C ARG A 6 5.28 -1.84 -13.14
N GLU A 7 6.27 -2.72 -12.99
CA GLU A 7 6.41 -3.59 -11.82
C GLU A 7 6.72 -2.78 -10.56
N PHE A 8 7.63 -1.81 -10.63
CA PHE A 8 7.92 -0.90 -9.53
C PHE A 8 6.69 -0.08 -9.14
N SER A 9 5.98 0.51 -10.12
CA SER A 9 4.72 1.21 -9.86
C SER A 9 3.68 0.29 -9.22
N ALA A 10 3.53 -0.96 -9.68
CA ALA A 10 2.63 -1.92 -9.06
C ALA A 10 3.05 -2.30 -7.63
N PHE A 11 4.36 -2.39 -7.37
CA PHE A 11 4.91 -2.68 -6.05
C PHE A 11 4.58 -1.58 -5.05
N ILE A 12 4.84 -0.32 -5.42
CA ILE A 12 4.57 0.87 -4.59
C ILE A 12 3.07 1.10 -4.44
N ASN A 13 2.30 0.99 -5.53
CA ASN A 13 0.86 1.12 -5.48
C ASN A 13 0.26 0.11 -4.50
N ASN A 14 0.76 -1.12 -4.45
CA ASN A 14 0.25 -2.15 -3.54
C ASN A 14 0.94 -2.16 -2.17
N MET A 15 1.76 -1.15 -1.81
CA MET A 15 2.54 -1.11 -0.57
C MET A 15 1.67 -1.31 0.67
N ASP A 16 0.77 -0.36 0.97
CA ASP A 16 -0.09 -0.36 2.16
C ASP A 16 -0.83 -1.67 2.36
N VAL A 17 -1.41 -2.17 1.26
CA VAL A 17 -2.20 -3.40 1.22
C VAL A 17 -1.34 -4.62 1.54
N ARG A 18 -0.26 -4.80 0.80
CA ARG A 18 0.58 -6.00 0.89
C ARG A 18 1.33 -6.01 2.21
N LEU A 19 1.72 -4.83 2.66
CA LEU A 19 2.38 -4.63 3.93
C LEU A 19 1.43 -4.87 5.11
N GLY A 20 0.22 -4.32 5.07
CA GLY A 20 -0.82 -4.59 6.07
C GLY A 20 -1.18 -6.07 6.15
N ALA A 21 -1.39 -6.72 4.99
CA ALA A 21 -1.66 -8.15 4.92
C ALA A 21 -0.51 -8.98 5.50
N PHE A 22 0.75 -8.61 5.22
CA PHE A 22 1.92 -9.28 5.77
C PHE A 22 2.00 -9.13 7.30
N VAL A 23 1.79 -7.92 7.81
CA VAL A 23 1.81 -7.65 9.26
C VAL A 23 0.73 -8.43 10.01
N LEU A 24 -0.45 -8.57 9.42
CA LEU A 24 -1.58 -9.26 10.04
C LEU A 24 -1.50 -10.78 9.90
N ALA A 25 -1.25 -11.29 8.69
CA ALA A 25 -1.38 -12.71 8.39
C ALA A 25 -0.06 -13.48 8.50
N ASP A 26 1.07 -12.82 8.26
CA ASP A 26 2.34 -13.50 8.04
C ASP A 26 3.34 -13.30 9.20
N LEU A 27 3.24 -12.19 9.94
CA LEU A 27 4.04 -11.92 11.15
C LEU A 27 3.40 -12.48 12.42
N PRO A 28 4.20 -13.06 13.33
CA PRO A 28 3.67 -13.66 14.54
C PRO A 28 3.13 -12.58 15.49
N GLU A 29 2.13 -12.95 16.30
CA GLU A 29 1.62 -12.11 17.40
C GLU A 29 2.69 -11.95 18.50
N THR A 30 3.37 -13.05 18.81
CA THR A 30 4.32 -13.17 19.90
C THR A 30 5.57 -13.94 19.47
N PHE A 31 6.65 -13.76 20.20
CA PHE A 31 7.93 -14.43 20.00
C PHE A 31 8.42 -14.96 21.34
N GLU A 32 8.90 -16.21 21.37
CA GLU A 32 9.56 -16.78 22.54
C GLU A 32 11.06 -16.47 22.49
N LYS A 33 11.55 -15.80 23.54
CA LYS A 33 12.99 -15.57 23.73
C LYS A 33 13.71 -16.85 24.16
N GLU A 34 15.04 -16.84 24.06
CA GLU A 34 15.91 -17.94 24.51
C GLU A 34 15.76 -18.28 26.00
N ASP A 35 15.34 -17.32 26.83
CA ASP A 35 15.08 -17.51 28.27
C ASP A 35 13.68 -18.06 28.58
N GLY A 36 12.87 -18.34 27.55
CA GLY A 36 11.50 -18.85 27.66
C GLY A 36 10.45 -17.76 27.88
N GLU A 37 10.81 -16.47 27.88
CA GLU A 37 9.84 -15.38 27.96
C GLU A 37 9.11 -15.17 26.62
N THR A 38 7.78 -15.24 26.63
CA THR A 38 6.96 -14.85 25.47
C THR A 38 6.75 -13.34 25.46
N VAL A 39 7.23 -12.67 24.41
CA VAL A 39 7.05 -11.22 24.20
C VAL A 39 6.21 -10.94 22.97
N LYS A 40 5.49 -9.81 22.96
CA LYS A 40 4.73 -9.36 21.79
C LYS A 40 5.67 -8.92 20.67
N PHE A 41 5.40 -9.33 19.43
CA PHE A 41 6.14 -8.81 18.28
C PHE A 41 5.78 -7.33 18.06
N PRO A 42 6.76 -6.40 18.05
CA PRO A 42 6.50 -4.99 17.81
C PRO A 42 6.21 -4.77 16.31
N LYS A 43 4.92 -4.80 15.95
CA LYS A 43 4.40 -4.56 14.59
C LYS A 43 4.30 -3.06 14.28
N ASP A 44 5.29 -2.28 14.71
CA ASP A 44 5.30 -0.80 14.68
C ASP A 44 6.20 -0.22 13.58
N PHE A 45 6.86 -1.08 12.80
CA PHE A 45 7.90 -0.69 11.82
C PHE A 45 9.04 0.10 12.47
N GLY A 46 9.26 -0.11 13.76
CA GLY A 46 10.34 0.47 14.51
C GLY A 46 11.61 -0.38 14.42
N PRO A 47 12.80 0.21 14.64
CA PRO A 47 14.08 -0.50 14.69
C PRO A 47 14.09 -1.70 15.64
N LYS A 48 13.30 -1.63 16.74
CA LYS A 48 13.18 -2.72 17.72
C LYS A 48 12.56 -4.00 17.14
N SER A 49 11.88 -3.91 16.01
CA SER A 49 11.30 -5.08 15.32
C SER A 49 12.32 -5.88 14.51
N LEU A 50 13.46 -5.29 14.13
CA LEU A 50 14.41 -5.91 13.20
C LEU A 50 15.04 -7.21 13.74
N PRO A 51 15.53 -7.30 14.99
CA PRO A 51 16.10 -8.57 15.49
C PRO A 51 15.05 -9.69 15.55
N MET A 52 13.83 -9.36 15.96
CA MET A 52 12.73 -10.34 16.04
C MET A 52 12.25 -10.78 14.65
N LEU A 53 12.20 -9.84 13.70
CA LEU A 53 11.87 -10.13 12.31
C LEU A 53 12.90 -11.08 11.70
N GLU A 54 14.19 -10.81 11.89
CA GLU A 54 15.25 -11.66 11.36
C GLU A 54 15.17 -13.07 11.97
N LEU A 55 15.08 -13.19 13.29
CA LEU A 55 14.90 -14.49 13.96
C LEU A 55 13.68 -15.26 13.44
N PHE A 56 12.56 -14.57 13.20
CA PHE A 56 11.37 -15.19 12.63
C PHE A 56 11.57 -15.68 11.19
N VAL A 57 12.30 -14.93 10.37
CA VAL A 57 12.67 -15.37 9.01
C VAL A 57 13.59 -16.58 9.08
N LEU A 58 14.60 -16.55 9.96
CA LEU A 58 15.55 -17.64 10.15
C LEU A 58 14.92 -18.94 10.67
N SER A 59 13.84 -18.83 11.45
CA SER A 59 13.10 -19.99 11.95
C SER A 59 12.20 -20.62 10.88
N LYS A 60 11.69 -19.82 9.93
CA LYS A 60 10.90 -20.30 8.78
C LYS A 60 11.75 -20.87 7.65
N PHE A 61 12.90 -20.27 7.37
CA PHE A 61 13.69 -20.57 6.18
C PHE A 61 15.10 -21.07 6.56
N PRO A 62 15.41 -22.36 6.36
CA PRO A 62 16.73 -22.91 6.66
C PRO A 62 17.80 -22.48 5.65
N THR A 63 17.43 -22.21 4.39
CA THR A 63 18.38 -21.85 3.33
C THR A 63 17.82 -20.76 2.40
N THR A 64 18.71 -20.14 1.63
CA THR A 64 18.36 -19.12 0.62
C THR A 64 17.54 -19.71 -0.52
N GLU A 65 17.75 -20.97 -0.89
CA GLU A 65 16.93 -21.64 -1.89
C GLU A 65 15.49 -21.84 -1.40
N GLU A 66 15.29 -22.11 -0.11
CA GLU A 66 13.95 -22.28 0.45
C GLU A 66 13.14 -20.99 0.34
N ILE A 67 13.67 -19.86 0.81
CA ILE A 67 12.93 -18.60 0.81
C ILE A 67 12.61 -18.08 -0.61
N LEU A 68 13.39 -18.50 -1.61
CA LEU A 68 13.20 -18.15 -3.02
C LEU A 68 12.19 -19.04 -3.76
N LYS A 69 11.64 -20.09 -3.14
CA LYS A 69 10.64 -20.93 -3.80
C LYS A 69 9.38 -20.14 -4.14
N PRO A 70 8.71 -20.45 -5.28
CA PRO A 70 7.50 -19.73 -5.71
C PRO A 70 6.37 -19.68 -4.65
N GLU A 71 6.24 -20.73 -3.84
CA GLU A 71 5.25 -20.81 -2.75
C GLU A 71 5.46 -19.77 -1.64
N HIS A 72 6.69 -19.28 -1.45
CA HIS A 72 7.04 -18.28 -0.44
C HIS A 72 7.12 -16.86 -1.01
N ARG A 73 6.87 -16.67 -2.31
CA ARG A 73 6.97 -15.36 -2.98
C ARG A 73 6.17 -14.27 -2.27
N ARG A 74 4.93 -14.56 -1.86
CA ARG A 74 4.09 -13.61 -1.12
C ARG A 74 4.75 -13.16 0.19
N PHE A 75 5.28 -14.12 0.96
CA PHE A 75 5.95 -13.83 2.22
C PHE A 75 7.20 -12.97 1.98
N PHE A 76 8.03 -13.38 1.02
CA PHE A 76 9.27 -12.68 0.67
C PHE A 76 9.02 -11.23 0.22
N GLU A 77 8.01 -11.02 -0.62
CA GLU A 77 7.57 -9.69 -1.04
C GLU A 77 7.04 -8.82 0.11
N GLY A 78 6.34 -9.42 1.08
CA GLY A 78 5.89 -8.72 2.28
C GLY A 78 7.05 -8.35 3.21
N LEU A 79 8.03 -9.25 3.35
CA LEU A 79 9.25 -9.03 4.12
C LEU A 79 10.07 -7.87 3.56
N ILE A 80 10.25 -7.80 2.24
CA ILE A 80 10.94 -6.68 1.57
C ILE A 80 10.24 -5.36 1.90
N ARG A 81 8.91 -5.30 1.77
CA ARG A 81 8.13 -4.09 2.10
C ARG A 81 8.32 -3.68 3.55
N TYR A 82 8.20 -4.63 4.49
CA TYR A 82 8.38 -4.35 5.92
C TYR A 82 9.77 -3.84 6.25
N LEU A 83 10.81 -4.46 5.69
CA LEU A 83 12.19 -4.07 5.94
C LEU A 83 12.47 -2.66 5.39
N GLY A 84 12.05 -2.40 4.15
CA GLY A 84 12.20 -1.07 3.54
C GLY A 84 11.47 0.02 4.31
N GLU A 85 10.23 -0.23 4.75
CA GLU A 85 9.48 0.74 5.54
C GLU A 85 10.02 0.96 6.94
N THR A 86 10.58 -0.07 7.57
CA THR A 86 11.28 0.08 8.85
C THR A 86 12.52 0.96 8.69
N TYR A 87 13.28 0.79 7.62
CA TYR A 87 14.44 1.62 7.33
C TYR A 87 14.04 3.05 6.97
N LEU A 88 13.15 3.27 6.02
CA LEU A 88 12.75 4.61 5.61
C LEU A 88 12.15 5.43 6.77
N ARG A 89 11.46 4.79 7.73
CA ARG A 89 11.00 5.45 8.97
C ARG A 89 12.14 5.87 9.90
N ALA A 90 13.23 5.11 9.91
CA ALA A 90 14.35 5.32 10.83
C ALA A 90 15.42 6.28 10.27
N ILE A 91 15.61 6.32 8.95
CA ILE A 91 16.70 7.08 8.30
C ILE A 91 16.23 8.00 7.16
N GLY A 92 14.94 8.04 6.85
CA GLY A 92 14.44 8.79 5.70
C GLY A 92 14.81 8.14 4.36
N GLY A 93 14.63 8.88 3.27
CA GLY A 93 14.89 8.40 1.91
C GLY A 93 13.64 8.08 1.09
N VAL A 94 13.85 7.32 0.02
CA VAL A 94 12.81 6.94 -0.95
C VAL A 94 12.96 5.50 -1.41
N TRP A 95 11.86 4.89 -1.83
CA TRP A 95 11.91 3.70 -2.67
C TRP A 95 12.42 4.06 -4.06
N ASP A 96 13.22 3.18 -4.65
CA ASP A 96 13.73 3.34 -6.01
C ASP A 96 13.89 1.97 -6.70
N HIS A 97 14.15 2.02 -8.01
CA HIS A 97 14.35 0.86 -8.86
C HIS A 97 15.34 1.16 -9.97
N ASP A 98 16.14 0.16 -10.32
CA ASP A 98 16.99 0.15 -11.50
C ASP A 98 17.37 -1.30 -11.84
N GLU A 99 17.97 -1.51 -13.02
CA GLU A 99 18.32 -2.84 -13.52
C GLU A 99 19.49 -3.49 -12.77
N SER A 100 20.32 -2.71 -12.06
CA SER A 100 21.64 -3.11 -11.56
C SER A 100 21.73 -3.30 -10.04
N THR A 101 21.10 -2.43 -9.26
CA THR A 101 21.25 -2.30 -7.82
C THR A 101 20.42 -3.35 -7.09
N GLY A 102 19.18 -3.53 -7.54
CA GLY A 102 18.23 -4.50 -6.99
C GLY A 102 18.04 -5.74 -7.86
N ASN A 103 18.83 -5.92 -8.94
CA ASN A 103 18.57 -6.92 -9.98
C ASN A 103 17.12 -6.87 -10.52
N GLY A 104 16.62 -5.65 -10.76
CA GLY A 104 15.24 -5.41 -11.16
C GLY A 104 14.21 -5.36 -10.02
N MET A 105 14.61 -5.64 -8.78
CA MET A 105 13.73 -5.53 -7.61
C MET A 105 13.81 -4.14 -6.95
N PRO A 106 12.74 -3.67 -6.31
CA PRO A 106 12.74 -2.41 -5.55
C PRO A 106 13.80 -2.42 -4.43
N PHE A 107 14.44 -1.28 -4.24
CA PHE A 107 15.36 -0.99 -3.14
C PHE A 107 15.05 0.37 -2.53
N ILE A 108 15.75 0.76 -1.47
CA ILE A 108 15.63 2.11 -0.91
C ILE A 108 16.92 2.90 -1.12
N ARG A 109 16.78 4.20 -1.41
CA ARG A 109 17.87 5.18 -1.32
C ARG A 109 17.68 6.00 -0.05
N PRO A 110 18.51 5.77 0.98
CA PRO A 110 18.39 6.51 2.23
C PRO A 110 18.86 7.95 2.06
N ASP A 111 18.38 8.82 2.95
CA ASP A 111 19.01 10.12 3.14
C ASP A 111 20.41 9.93 3.74
N ASN A 112 21.33 10.86 3.49
CA ASN A 112 22.64 10.86 4.12
C ASN A 112 23.08 12.30 4.50
N ALA A 113 24.32 12.44 4.98
CA ALA A 113 24.91 13.73 5.30
C ALA A 113 24.81 14.76 4.16
N ASP A 114 25.02 14.31 2.91
CA ASP A 114 25.06 15.13 1.69
C ASP A 114 23.68 15.58 1.21
N GLY A 115 22.62 14.91 1.65
CA GLY A 115 21.26 15.33 1.38
C GLY A 115 20.27 14.18 1.18
N PRO A 116 19.07 14.52 0.71
CA PRO A 116 18.00 13.55 0.55
C PRO A 116 18.27 12.55 -0.58
N ALA A 117 17.96 11.27 -0.35
CA ALA A 117 18.20 10.16 -1.28
C ALA A 117 19.64 10.07 -1.85
N ALA A 118 20.62 10.67 -1.15
CA ALA A 118 22.02 10.71 -1.57
C ALA A 118 22.87 9.59 -0.97
N GLY A 119 22.30 8.77 -0.08
CA GLY A 119 22.99 7.62 0.50
C GLY A 119 23.13 6.44 -0.46
N GLU A 120 24.02 5.50 -0.10
CA GLU A 120 24.21 4.26 -0.85
C GLU A 120 22.89 3.47 -0.91
N PRO A 121 22.50 2.93 -2.08
CA PRO A 121 21.31 2.10 -2.19
C PRO A 121 21.37 0.87 -1.29
N ILE A 122 20.22 0.53 -0.70
CA ILE A 122 20.07 -0.61 0.20
C ILE A 122 19.22 -1.69 -0.51
N PRO A 123 19.85 -2.71 -1.12
CA PRO A 123 19.15 -3.75 -1.88
C PRO A 123 18.53 -4.79 -0.93
N LEU A 124 17.25 -4.62 -0.62
CA LEU A 124 16.53 -5.40 0.39
C LEU A 124 16.52 -6.91 0.12
N VAL A 125 16.42 -7.32 -1.15
CA VAL A 125 16.53 -8.73 -1.56
C VAL A 125 17.87 -9.31 -1.12
N GLY A 126 18.97 -8.62 -1.43
CA GLY A 126 20.32 -9.05 -1.06
C GLY A 126 20.50 -9.13 0.45
N ILE A 127 19.88 -8.21 1.19
CA ILE A 127 19.93 -8.20 2.66
C ILE A 127 19.21 -9.40 3.25
N VAL A 128 18.01 -9.74 2.76
CA VAL A 128 17.28 -10.92 3.22
C VAL A 128 18.06 -12.20 2.92
N LEU A 129 18.63 -12.32 1.72
CA LEU A 129 19.43 -13.49 1.36
C LEU A 129 20.70 -13.59 2.21
N ALA A 130 21.37 -12.47 2.48
CA ALA A 130 22.54 -12.43 3.35
C ALA A 130 22.18 -12.82 4.79
N ALA A 131 21.04 -12.38 5.32
CA ALA A 131 20.55 -12.77 6.65
C ALA A 131 20.32 -14.29 6.72
N VAL A 132 19.62 -14.86 5.74
CA VAL A 132 19.32 -16.30 5.69
C VAL A 132 20.58 -17.16 5.50
N ASP A 133 21.56 -16.68 4.74
CA ASP A 133 22.84 -17.36 4.54
C ASP A 133 23.72 -17.32 5.80
N GLN A 134 23.86 -16.14 6.43
CA GLN A 134 24.73 -15.95 7.60
C GLN A 134 24.11 -16.50 8.90
N ARG A 135 22.77 -16.45 9.01
CA ARG A 135 22.00 -16.91 10.17
C ARG A 135 22.44 -16.31 11.51
N SER A 136 22.92 -15.06 11.52
CA SER A 136 23.44 -14.40 12.72
C SER A 136 22.36 -13.70 13.56
N ALA A 137 21.19 -13.40 13.00
CA ALA A 137 20.15 -12.56 13.63
C ALA A 137 20.59 -11.10 13.86
N GLU A 138 21.59 -10.63 13.12
CA GLU A 138 22.18 -9.29 13.27
C GLU A 138 22.16 -8.48 11.97
N VAL A 139 21.92 -9.11 10.81
CA VAL A 139 22.11 -8.48 9.50
C VAL A 139 21.16 -7.29 9.30
N PHE A 140 19.86 -7.45 9.61
CA PHE A 140 18.85 -6.41 9.45
C PHE A 140 19.17 -5.19 10.31
N THR A 141 19.66 -5.42 11.53
CA THR A 141 20.02 -4.36 12.47
C THR A 141 21.32 -3.67 12.03
N ALA A 142 22.33 -4.43 11.65
CA ALA A 142 23.63 -3.91 11.21
C ALA A 142 23.51 -2.99 9.98
N VAL A 143 22.64 -3.35 9.02
CA VAL A 143 22.35 -2.50 7.85
C VAL A 143 21.76 -1.16 8.28
N LEU A 144 20.79 -1.16 9.21
CA LEU A 144 20.18 0.08 9.70
C LEU A 144 21.20 0.95 10.45
N GLU A 145 22.00 0.36 11.33
CA GLU A 145 23.01 1.09 12.10
C GLU A 145 24.06 1.73 11.19
N LYS A 146 24.56 0.99 10.18
CA LYS A 146 25.46 1.56 9.17
C LYS A 146 24.82 2.76 8.45
N ALA A 147 23.55 2.65 8.07
CA ALA A 147 22.87 3.74 7.39
C ALA A 147 22.65 4.96 8.31
N ARG A 148 22.41 4.74 9.61
CA ARG A 148 22.32 5.81 10.62
C ARG A 148 23.64 6.55 10.80
N GLU A 149 24.76 5.85 10.81
CA GLU A 149 26.09 6.46 10.87
C GLU A 149 26.33 7.42 9.70
N LEU A 150 25.82 7.08 8.51
CA LEU A 150 25.95 7.88 7.29
C LEU A 150 24.95 9.04 7.19
N LEU A 151 23.88 9.03 7.98
CA LEU A 151 22.87 10.10 8.00
C LEU A 151 23.45 11.45 8.47
N GLY A 152 24.46 11.40 9.35
CA GLY A 152 25.06 12.57 9.98
C GLY A 152 24.09 13.36 10.87
N GLY A 153 24.56 14.43 11.51
CA GLY A 153 23.71 15.26 12.38
C GLY A 153 23.29 14.58 13.69
N ASP A 154 22.03 14.76 14.08
CA ASP A 154 21.43 14.18 15.30
C ASP A 154 20.92 12.74 15.11
N GLY A 155 21.12 12.17 13.92
CA GLY A 155 20.68 10.82 13.57
C GLY A 155 19.17 10.67 13.41
N GLN A 156 18.43 11.77 13.28
CA GLN A 156 17.00 11.75 13.00
C GLN A 156 16.71 11.76 11.49
N PRO A 157 15.65 11.07 11.04
CA PRO A 157 15.25 11.09 9.64
C PRO A 157 14.91 12.53 9.21
N ARG A 158 15.46 12.95 8.07
CA ARG A 158 15.32 14.33 7.57
C ARG A 158 13.95 14.60 6.93
N ARG A 159 13.11 13.57 6.79
CA ARG A 159 11.78 13.61 6.17
C ARG A 159 10.84 12.59 6.82
N LYS A 160 9.53 12.85 6.76
CA LYS A 160 8.49 11.84 7.08
C LYS A 160 8.42 10.83 5.93
N CYS A 161 8.37 9.55 6.29
CA CYS A 161 8.49 8.39 5.40
C CYS A 161 7.50 8.42 4.21
N THR A 162 7.93 7.94 3.04
CA THR A 162 7.25 8.13 1.74
C THR A 162 6.39 6.93 1.27
N GLY A 163 6.30 5.84 2.02
CA GLY A 163 5.51 4.65 1.62
C GLY A 163 4.30 4.32 2.50
N LEU A 164 4.16 4.96 3.66
CA LEU A 164 3.01 4.83 4.56
C LEU A 164 2.71 6.20 5.17
N SER A 165 2.06 7.07 4.40
CA SER A 165 1.26 8.15 4.97
C SER A 165 -0.18 7.68 4.99
N LEU A 166 -0.50 6.72 5.90
CA LEU A 166 -1.76 6.58 6.64
C LEU A 166 -1.95 5.19 7.26
N GLY A 167 -2.84 5.08 8.25
CA GLY A 167 -2.92 4.01 9.24
C GLY A 167 -2.81 2.56 8.74
N VAL A 168 -1.80 1.86 9.25
CA VAL A 168 -1.79 0.40 9.37
C VAL A 168 -3.07 -0.01 10.11
N LEU A 169 -3.88 -0.90 9.53
CA LEU A 169 -5.03 -1.47 10.22
C LEU A 169 -4.54 -2.14 11.51
N ASN A 170 -5.01 -1.65 12.65
CA ASN A 170 -4.68 -2.19 13.96
C ASN A 170 -5.94 -2.22 14.83
N ALA A 171 -5.88 -2.94 15.95
CA ALA A 171 -7.04 -3.09 16.84
C ALA A 171 -7.52 -1.76 17.47
N GLU A 172 -6.72 -0.69 17.40
CA GLU A 172 -7.06 0.63 17.94
C GLU A 172 -7.78 1.52 16.90
N ASN A 173 -7.57 1.27 15.60
CA ASN A 173 -8.10 2.10 14.51
C ASN A 173 -9.03 1.35 13.55
N SER A 174 -9.24 0.05 13.75
CA SER A 174 -10.08 -0.80 12.92
C SER A 174 -10.78 -1.88 13.73
N SER A 175 -12.03 -2.17 13.36
CA SER A 175 -12.80 -3.28 13.93
C SER A 175 -12.37 -4.62 13.33
N GLU A 176 -12.63 -5.73 14.05
CA GLU A 176 -12.39 -7.08 13.52
C GLU A 176 -13.12 -7.33 12.19
N GLU A 177 -14.35 -6.84 12.06
CA GLU A 177 -15.14 -6.96 10.83
C GLU A 177 -14.50 -6.18 9.67
N GLU A 178 -14.00 -4.95 9.91
CA GLU A 178 -13.28 -4.19 8.89
C GLU A 178 -12.03 -4.93 8.41
N VAL A 179 -11.25 -5.48 9.35
CA VAL A 179 -10.05 -6.25 9.02
C VAL A 179 -10.37 -7.51 8.22
N GLU A 180 -11.38 -8.28 8.63
CA GLU A 180 -11.81 -9.50 7.93
C GLU A 180 -12.28 -9.18 6.51
N PHE A 181 -13.13 -8.15 6.37
CA PHE A 181 -13.63 -7.71 5.07
C PHE A 181 -12.49 -7.28 4.16
N LEU A 182 -11.63 -6.37 4.60
CA LEU A 182 -10.55 -5.81 3.77
C LEU A 182 -9.53 -6.89 3.38
N THR A 183 -9.23 -7.83 4.29
CA THR A 183 -8.34 -8.96 4.00
C THR A 183 -8.84 -9.78 2.80
N ARG A 184 -10.15 -10.04 2.73
CA ARG A 184 -10.75 -10.74 1.57
C ARG A 184 -10.88 -9.83 0.37
N PHE A 185 -11.49 -8.66 0.56
CA PHE A 185 -11.85 -7.73 -0.51
C PHE A 185 -10.63 -7.31 -1.33
N ILE A 186 -9.54 -6.91 -0.66
CA ILE A 186 -8.38 -6.38 -1.37
C ILE A 186 -7.70 -7.45 -2.23
N GLY A 187 -7.69 -8.71 -1.78
CA GLY A 187 -7.22 -9.84 -2.59
C GLY A 187 -8.01 -10.02 -3.90
N THR A 188 -9.21 -9.44 -4.00
CA THR A 188 -10.06 -9.47 -5.21
C THR A 188 -9.98 -8.22 -6.07
N VAL A 189 -9.31 -7.14 -5.62
CA VAL A 189 -9.31 -5.86 -6.34
C VAL A 189 -8.66 -5.98 -7.71
N GLU A 190 -7.40 -6.40 -7.76
CA GLU A 190 -6.64 -6.54 -9.02
C GLU A 190 -7.25 -7.61 -9.96
N PRO A 191 -7.56 -8.84 -9.52
CA PRO A 191 -8.22 -9.81 -10.39
C PRO A 191 -9.60 -9.34 -10.89
N GLY A 192 -10.36 -8.65 -10.04
CA GLY A 192 -11.68 -8.12 -10.39
C GLY A 192 -11.59 -7.02 -11.44
N ILE A 193 -10.63 -6.10 -11.31
CA ILE A 193 -10.37 -5.07 -12.33
C ILE A 193 -9.91 -5.72 -13.63
N ALA A 194 -8.98 -6.68 -13.57
CA ALA A 194 -8.48 -7.35 -14.78
C ALA A 194 -9.59 -8.06 -15.56
N ALA A 195 -10.49 -8.76 -14.86
CA ALA A 195 -11.65 -9.39 -15.49
C ALA A 195 -12.61 -8.35 -16.08
N TRP A 196 -12.95 -7.31 -15.31
CA TRP A 196 -13.83 -6.23 -15.74
C TRP A 196 -13.31 -5.48 -16.98
N THR A 197 -12.00 -5.18 -17.01
CA THR A 197 -11.34 -4.50 -18.13
C THR A 197 -11.34 -5.37 -19.40
N GLN A 198 -11.19 -6.70 -19.27
CA GLN A 198 -11.24 -7.63 -20.41
C GLN A 198 -12.62 -7.68 -21.09
N GLU A 199 -13.68 -7.39 -20.35
CA GLU A 199 -15.05 -7.34 -20.88
C GLU A 199 -15.38 -6.01 -21.59
N GLN A 200 -14.50 -5.01 -21.49
CA GLN A 200 -14.68 -3.73 -22.17
C GLN A 200 -14.32 -3.80 -23.65
N ALA A 201 -14.92 -2.92 -24.46
CA ALA A 201 -14.73 -2.92 -25.92
C ALA A 201 -13.26 -2.71 -26.36
N ASP A 202 -12.49 -1.93 -25.60
CA ASP A 202 -11.04 -1.78 -25.76
C ASP A 202 -10.35 -1.91 -24.39
N PRO A 203 -9.94 -3.12 -23.99
CA PRO A 203 -9.31 -3.37 -22.69
C PRO A 203 -8.03 -2.55 -22.48
N SER A 204 -7.28 -2.27 -23.54
CA SER A 204 -6.00 -1.55 -23.45
C SER A 204 -6.15 -0.06 -23.17
N SER A 205 -7.34 0.49 -23.43
CA SER A 205 -7.67 1.90 -23.20
C SER A 205 -7.97 2.24 -21.73
N TRP A 206 -8.13 1.25 -20.85
CA TRP A 206 -8.47 1.43 -19.43
C TRP A 206 -7.21 1.53 -18.57
N GLY A 207 -6.63 2.72 -18.54
CA GLY A 207 -5.53 3.10 -17.65
C GLY A 207 -6.03 3.57 -16.28
N PHE A 208 -5.14 3.61 -15.29
CA PHE A 208 -5.43 4.20 -13.98
C PHE A 208 -5.21 5.72 -14.06
N ASP A 209 -6.11 6.43 -14.74
CA ASP A 209 -6.02 7.87 -15.01
C ASP A 209 -7.40 8.56 -14.95
N ARG A 210 -7.37 9.90 -14.89
CA ARG A 210 -8.58 10.74 -14.85
C ARG A 210 -9.48 10.53 -16.08
N GLU A 211 -8.90 10.35 -17.27
CA GLU A 211 -9.67 10.18 -18.51
C GLU A 211 -10.49 8.88 -18.48
N SER A 212 -9.92 7.81 -17.96
CA SER A 212 -10.61 6.54 -17.76
C SER A 212 -11.74 6.65 -16.73
N LEU A 213 -11.58 7.46 -15.67
CA LEU A 213 -12.67 7.75 -14.74
C LEU A 213 -13.82 8.52 -15.40
N ALA A 214 -13.51 9.55 -16.19
CA ALA A 214 -14.53 10.32 -16.93
C ALA A 214 -15.27 9.45 -17.96
N ARG A 215 -14.55 8.55 -18.64
CA ARG A 215 -15.16 7.58 -19.55
C ARG A 215 -16.07 6.60 -18.81
N LEU A 216 -15.67 6.14 -17.62
CA LEU A 216 -16.51 5.27 -16.80
C LEU A 216 -17.81 5.97 -16.38
N GLY A 217 -17.76 7.23 -15.97
CA GLY A 217 -18.96 8.00 -15.62
C GLY A 217 -19.95 8.09 -16.78
N LYS A 218 -19.46 8.41 -17.98
CA LYS A 218 -20.26 8.37 -19.22
C LYS A 218 -20.85 7.00 -19.52
N GLN A 219 -20.08 5.95 -19.32
CA GLN A 219 -20.55 4.58 -19.54
C GLN A 219 -21.68 4.21 -18.57
N VAL A 220 -21.56 4.60 -17.30
CA VAL A 220 -22.59 4.39 -16.28
C VAL A 220 -23.86 5.16 -16.63
N ALA A 221 -23.76 6.45 -16.98
CA ALA A 221 -24.88 7.30 -17.35
C ALA A 221 -25.66 6.80 -18.58
N VAL A 222 -24.99 6.13 -19.51
CA VAL A 222 -25.63 5.53 -20.71
C VAL A 222 -26.21 4.14 -20.41
N ARG A 223 -25.62 3.40 -19.45
CA ARG A 223 -25.97 2.00 -19.17
C ARG A 223 -27.22 1.86 -18.30
N TYR A 224 -27.47 2.79 -17.39
CA TYR A 224 -28.51 2.68 -16.37
C TYR A 224 -29.44 3.89 -16.38
N ASP A 225 -30.74 3.65 -16.17
CA ASP A 225 -31.73 4.73 -16.02
C ASP A 225 -31.83 5.18 -14.55
N GLY A 226 -31.48 4.31 -13.59
CA GLY A 226 -31.45 4.65 -12.18
C GLY A 226 -30.66 3.67 -11.30
N PRO A 227 -30.50 3.98 -9.99
CA PRO A 227 -29.73 3.15 -9.06
C PRO A 227 -30.28 1.74 -8.86
N ASP A 228 -31.59 1.53 -9.04
CA ASP A 228 -32.22 0.21 -8.88
C ASP A 228 -31.78 -0.76 -10.00
N ASP A 229 -31.45 -0.26 -11.19
CA ASP A 229 -30.97 -1.08 -12.31
C ASP A 229 -29.56 -1.63 -12.03
N MET A 230 -28.76 -0.88 -11.26
CA MET A 230 -27.36 -1.20 -10.97
C MET A 230 -27.19 -2.38 -10.00
N ILE A 231 -28.22 -2.69 -9.21
CA ILE A 231 -28.19 -3.77 -8.21
C ILE A 231 -28.83 -5.07 -8.73
N ALA A 232 -29.23 -5.12 -9.99
CA ALA A 232 -29.68 -6.34 -10.64
C ALA A 232 -28.57 -7.41 -10.63
N GLU A 233 -28.96 -8.68 -10.56
CA GLU A 233 -28.01 -9.80 -10.41
C GLU A 233 -27.02 -9.88 -11.57
N ASP A 234 -27.49 -9.62 -12.79
CA ASP A 234 -26.69 -9.58 -14.02
C ASP A 234 -25.81 -8.33 -14.14
N GLU A 235 -26.11 -7.27 -13.40
CA GLU A 235 -25.37 -6.01 -13.38
C GLU A 235 -24.32 -5.93 -12.26
N THR A 236 -24.44 -6.79 -11.25
CA THR A 236 -23.51 -6.90 -10.12
C THR A 236 -22.04 -7.08 -10.55
N PRO A 237 -21.69 -7.88 -11.59
CA PRO A 237 -20.31 -7.98 -12.05
C PRO A 237 -19.75 -6.65 -12.58
N PHE A 238 -20.53 -5.91 -13.37
CA PHE A 238 -20.09 -4.63 -13.92
C PHE A 238 -19.88 -3.60 -12.80
N THR A 239 -20.87 -3.44 -11.92
CA THR A 239 -20.80 -2.44 -10.86
C THR A 239 -19.73 -2.74 -9.82
N ALA A 240 -19.51 -4.02 -9.49
CA ALA A 240 -18.44 -4.43 -8.59
C ALA A 240 -17.04 -4.26 -9.22
N GLY A 241 -16.91 -4.41 -10.54
CA GLY A 241 -15.70 -4.11 -11.30
C GLY A 241 -15.41 -2.61 -11.33
N ALA A 242 -16.42 -1.81 -11.69
CA ALA A 242 -16.36 -0.34 -11.69
C ALA A 242 -15.97 0.22 -10.31
N MET A 243 -16.57 -0.27 -9.23
CA MET A 243 -16.26 0.15 -7.86
C MET A 243 -14.78 -0.06 -7.51
N ARG A 244 -14.22 -1.22 -7.87
CA ARG A 244 -12.80 -1.53 -7.68
C ARG A 244 -11.93 -0.63 -8.54
N PHE A 245 -12.27 -0.46 -9.81
CA PHE A 245 -11.51 0.37 -10.75
C PHE A 245 -11.44 1.83 -10.31
N ILE A 246 -12.57 2.42 -9.89
CA ILE A 246 -12.63 3.78 -9.37
C ILE A 246 -11.76 3.91 -8.13
N GLY A 247 -12.03 3.08 -7.11
CA GLY A 247 -11.31 3.17 -5.84
C GLY A 247 -9.82 2.97 -6.04
N GLU A 248 -9.40 2.02 -6.87
CA GLU A 248 -8.00 1.75 -7.15
C GLU A 248 -7.32 2.86 -7.97
N THR A 249 -8.01 3.47 -8.93
CA THR A 249 -7.49 4.61 -9.70
C THR A 249 -7.25 5.81 -8.79
N VAL A 250 -8.24 6.19 -7.99
CA VAL A 250 -8.13 7.35 -7.09
C VAL A 250 -7.09 7.09 -6.01
N ARG A 251 -7.06 5.87 -5.45
CA ARG A 251 -6.06 5.48 -4.44
C ARG A 251 -4.63 5.60 -4.97
N ARG A 252 -4.38 5.22 -6.22
CA ARG A 252 -3.06 5.31 -6.88
C ARG A 252 -2.63 6.75 -7.15
N ILE A 253 -3.57 7.59 -7.61
CA ILE A 253 -3.25 8.97 -8.02
C ILE A 253 -3.13 9.88 -6.80
N ALA A 254 -4.02 9.74 -5.83
CA ALA A 254 -4.16 10.67 -4.71
C ALA A 254 -3.72 10.09 -3.34
N PHE A 255 -3.11 8.90 -3.35
CA PHE A 255 -2.49 8.27 -2.19
C PHE A 255 -3.47 8.04 -1.03
N GLY A 256 -4.62 7.44 -1.33
CA GLY A 256 -5.64 7.09 -0.33
C GLY A 256 -5.51 5.65 0.19
N GLN A 257 -6.40 5.27 1.10
CA GLN A 257 -6.42 3.93 1.70
C GLN A 257 -7.79 3.27 1.65
N TRP A 258 -7.82 1.98 1.28
CA TRP A 258 -9.04 1.18 1.42
C TRP A 258 -9.42 1.01 2.90
N ARG A 259 -10.67 1.33 3.20
CA ARG A 259 -11.34 1.18 4.49
C ARG A 259 -12.70 0.52 4.30
N TYR A 260 -13.33 0.05 5.38
CA TYR A 260 -14.66 -0.54 5.31
C TYR A 260 -15.56 -0.10 6.46
N GLY A 261 -16.78 0.34 6.13
CA GLY A 261 -17.75 0.85 7.09
C GLY A 261 -18.48 -0.23 7.88
N ALA A 262 -17.75 -1.06 8.63
CA ALA A 262 -18.31 -2.18 9.39
C ALA A 262 -19.34 -1.76 10.45
N GLY A 263 -19.05 -0.70 11.21
CA GLY A 263 -19.85 -0.26 12.35
C GLY A 263 -20.47 1.13 12.19
N LEU A 264 -20.75 1.54 10.95
CA LEU A 264 -21.34 2.86 10.67
C LEU A 264 -22.87 2.77 10.59
N GLU A 265 -23.54 3.85 10.97
CA GLU A 265 -25.00 3.99 10.89
C GLU A 265 -25.50 3.78 9.46
N ALA A 266 -26.73 3.29 9.30
CA ALA A 266 -27.25 2.87 7.99
C ALA A 266 -27.42 4.02 6.98
N ASP A 267 -27.54 5.26 7.45
CA ASP A 267 -27.61 6.47 6.62
C ASP A 267 -26.23 7.01 6.22
N ASP A 268 -25.15 6.51 6.84
CA ASP A 268 -23.79 6.85 6.46
C ASP A 268 -23.47 6.26 5.07
N PRO A 269 -22.99 7.07 4.11
CA PRO A 269 -22.69 6.59 2.77
C PRO A 269 -21.62 5.49 2.73
N ARG A 270 -20.79 5.37 3.77
CA ARG A 270 -19.73 4.36 3.90
C ARG A 270 -20.24 3.06 4.53
N SER A 271 -21.46 3.04 5.10
CA SER A 271 -21.96 1.89 5.85
C SER A 271 -22.03 0.64 4.99
N LYS A 272 -21.36 -0.42 5.44
CA LYS A 272 -21.18 -1.68 4.72
C LYS A 272 -20.64 -1.52 3.29
N GLN A 273 -19.85 -0.47 3.04
CA GLN A 273 -19.20 -0.21 1.76
C GLN A 273 -17.68 -0.13 1.94
N PRO A 274 -16.89 -0.61 0.97
CA PRO A 274 -15.49 -0.24 0.87
C PRO A 274 -15.38 1.23 0.43
N PHE A 275 -14.46 1.97 1.02
CA PHE A 275 -14.22 3.37 0.69
C PHE A 275 -12.72 3.69 0.72
N ILE A 276 -12.34 4.81 0.10
CA ILE A 276 -10.97 5.33 0.12
C ILE A 276 -10.90 6.50 1.10
N ARG A 277 -10.05 6.37 2.12
CA ARG A 277 -9.73 7.44 3.07
C ARG A 277 -8.44 8.15 2.68
N PHE A 278 -8.50 9.47 2.64
CA PHE A 278 -7.35 10.36 2.53
C PHE A 278 -7.23 11.13 3.84
N VAL A 279 -6.00 11.38 4.27
CA VAL A 279 -5.71 12.38 5.30
C VAL A 279 -4.88 13.46 4.66
N ILE A 280 -5.45 14.65 4.71
CA ILE A 280 -4.96 15.88 4.11
C ILE A 280 -5.00 16.90 5.26
N GLY A 281 -3.83 17.31 5.74
CA GLY A 281 -3.70 18.10 6.96
C GLY A 281 -4.26 17.38 8.19
N ASP A 282 -5.21 18.01 8.87
CA ASP A 282 -5.95 17.47 10.01
C ASP A 282 -7.30 16.83 9.63
N GLN A 283 -7.65 16.82 8.34
CA GLN A 283 -8.94 16.35 7.84
C GLN A 283 -8.86 14.93 7.29
N ASN A 284 -9.93 14.17 7.51
CA ASN A 284 -10.18 12.93 6.79
C ASN A 284 -11.17 13.22 5.66
N LEU A 285 -10.78 12.91 4.43
CA LEU A 285 -11.69 12.88 3.29
C LEU A 285 -11.95 11.42 2.92
N ASP A 286 -13.22 11.04 2.82
CA ASP A 286 -13.62 9.69 2.43
C ASP A 286 -14.37 9.71 1.10
N LEU A 287 -13.87 8.95 0.12
CA LEU A 287 -14.56 8.72 -1.14
C LEU A 287 -15.13 7.30 -1.15
N VAL A 288 -16.44 7.19 -1.40
CA VAL A 288 -17.12 5.89 -1.49
C VAL A 288 -17.35 5.59 -2.98
N PRO A 289 -16.61 4.67 -3.61
CA PRO A 289 -16.73 4.42 -5.04
C PRO A 289 -18.15 4.09 -5.48
N TRP A 290 -18.91 3.34 -4.67
CA TRP A 290 -20.32 3.06 -4.93
C TRP A 290 -21.17 4.33 -5.07
N ARG A 291 -20.95 5.34 -4.20
CA ARG A 291 -21.66 6.62 -4.28
C ARG A 291 -21.23 7.44 -5.48
N LEU A 292 -19.96 7.36 -5.89
CA LEU A 292 -19.49 8.02 -7.11
C LEU A 292 -20.13 7.43 -8.37
N ILE A 293 -20.37 6.12 -8.42
CA ILE A 293 -21.11 5.49 -9.52
C ILE A 293 -22.56 5.98 -9.53
N GLN A 294 -23.22 6.08 -8.37
CA GLN A 294 -24.58 6.62 -8.28
C GLN A 294 -24.65 8.08 -8.73
N ALA A 295 -23.69 8.91 -8.30
CA ALA A 295 -23.61 10.31 -8.71
C ALA A 295 -23.40 10.47 -10.22
N ALA A 296 -22.72 9.50 -10.86
CA ALA A 296 -22.51 9.51 -12.31
C ALA A 296 -23.80 9.41 -13.14
N LEU A 297 -24.93 8.99 -12.54
CA LEU A 297 -26.24 8.99 -13.20
C LEU A 297 -26.79 10.42 -13.39
N GLU A 298 -26.43 11.34 -12.49
CA GLU A 298 -26.86 12.74 -12.53
C GLU A 298 -25.82 13.64 -13.21
N ASP A 299 -24.53 13.35 -13.00
CA ASP A 299 -23.39 14.08 -13.56
C ASP A 299 -22.30 13.10 -14.01
N ASP A 300 -22.16 12.91 -15.32
CA ASP A 300 -21.25 11.91 -15.89
C ASP A 300 -19.75 12.19 -15.64
N ASP A 301 -19.39 13.38 -15.15
CA ASP A 301 -18.02 13.73 -14.74
C ASP A 301 -17.79 13.58 -13.23
N ALA A 302 -18.82 13.26 -12.43
CA ALA A 302 -18.74 13.21 -10.96
C ALA A 302 -17.58 12.34 -10.43
N ILE A 303 -17.28 11.22 -11.10
CA ILE A 303 -16.19 10.32 -10.72
C ILE A 303 -14.82 11.00 -10.92
N ALA A 304 -14.62 11.67 -12.06
CA ALA A 304 -13.37 12.36 -12.38
C ALA A 304 -13.20 13.64 -11.55
N SER A 305 -14.29 14.40 -11.39
CA SER A 305 -14.34 15.59 -10.54
C SER A 305 -14.03 15.28 -9.07
N ALA A 306 -14.44 14.13 -8.56
CA ALA A 306 -14.06 13.70 -7.21
C ALA A 306 -12.55 13.47 -7.06
N LEU A 307 -11.86 12.97 -8.08
CA LEU A 307 -10.40 12.85 -8.08
C LEU A 307 -9.74 14.24 -8.10
N ASP A 308 -10.22 15.15 -8.95
CA ASP A 308 -9.68 16.50 -9.06
C ASP A 308 -9.76 17.24 -7.71
N ALA A 309 -10.88 17.12 -7.01
CA ALA A 309 -11.05 17.72 -5.69
C ALA A 309 -10.01 17.22 -4.66
N VAL A 310 -9.68 15.92 -4.68
CA VAL A 310 -8.64 15.37 -3.79
C VAL A 310 -7.27 15.92 -4.16
N ILE A 311 -6.96 16.03 -5.45
CA ILE A 311 -5.69 16.58 -5.95
C ILE A 311 -5.56 18.05 -5.54
N GLU A 312 -6.61 18.85 -5.74
CA GLU A 312 -6.61 20.27 -5.37
C GLU A 312 -6.36 20.47 -3.87
N MET A 313 -7.02 19.67 -3.01
CA MET A 313 -6.79 19.72 -1.56
C MET A 313 -5.34 19.37 -1.17
N ARG A 314 -4.71 18.42 -1.88
CA ARG A 314 -3.30 18.06 -1.68
C ARG A 314 -2.35 19.17 -2.10
N GLU A 315 -2.65 19.84 -3.22
CA GLU A 315 -1.86 20.97 -3.70
C GLU A 315 -1.94 22.16 -2.73
N GLN A 316 -3.12 22.41 -2.16
CA GLN A 316 -3.33 23.43 -1.12
C GLN A 316 -2.55 23.09 0.17
N GLU A 317 -2.64 21.85 0.68
CA GLU A 317 -1.87 21.38 1.84
C GLU A 317 -0.36 21.58 1.63
N ALA A 318 0.15 21.24 0.45
CA ALA A 318 1.56 21.40 0.12
C ALA A 318 2.00 22.87 0.07
N ALA A 319 1.16 23.76 -0.48
CA ALA A 319 1.44 25.18 -0.54
C ALA A 319 1.47 25.83 0.85
N GLU A 320 0.56 25.44 1.75
CA GLU A 320 0.52 25.93 3.14
C GLU A 320 1.74 25.47 3.95
N ALA A 321 2.23 24.25 3.71
CA ALA A 321 3.42 23.72 4.39
C ALA A 321 4.74 24.39 3.96
N ASP A 322 4.79 25.01 2.77
CA ASP A 322 5.97 25.73 2.26
C ASP A 322 6.05 27.19 2.76
N GLU A 323 4.98 27.71 3.38
CA GLU A 323 4.92 29.07 3.94
C GLU A 323 5.29 29.15 5.43
N ASP A 324 5.38 28.01 6.13
CA ASP A 324 5.76 27.85 7.56
C ASP A 324 7.25 27.52 7.79
#